data_AF-A0A6N8V8Q9-F1
#
_entry.id   AF-A0A6N8V8Q9-F1
#
_cell.length_a   1.000
_cell.length_b   1.000
_cell.length_c   1.000
_cell.angle_alpha   90.00
_cell.angle_beta   90.00
_cell.angle_gamma   90.00
#
_symmetry.space_group_name_H-M   'P 1'
#
loop_
_entity.id
_entity.type
_entity.pdbx_description
1 polymer ?
#
loop_
_entity_poly.entity_id
_entity_poly.type
_entity_poly.pdbx_seq_one_letter_code
_entity_poly.pdbx_strand_id
1 'polypeptide(L)' 'MEKCYGVAKAGQNDCAAGEGTTCQGTSTVDGQKDAWIYVPAGLCEKLVGGNLAES' A
#
# COMPACT_ATOMS: atom_id res chain seq x y z
N MET A 1 12.14 -1.30 -6.32
CA MET A 1 10.68 -1.22 -6.16
C MET A 1 10.37 -1.72 -4.77
N GLU A 2 9.60 -0.99 -3.98
CA GLU A 2 9.26 -1.28 -2.60
C GLU A 2 7.73 -1.22 -2.41
N LYS A 3 7.21 -1.98 -1.44
CA LYS A 3 5.82 -1.89 -1.03
C LYS A 3 5.68 -0.70 -0.08
N CYS A 4 4.80 0.23 -0.41
CA CYS A 4 4.51 1.36 0.46
C CYS A 4 3.09 1.28 0.99
N TYR A 5 2.98 1.04 2.29
CA TYR A 5 1.74 0.89 3.04
C TYR A 5 1.23 2.26 3.53
N GLY A 6 -0.08 2.38 3.75
CA GLY A 6 -0.67 3.56 4.37
C GLY A 6 -0.74 4.80 3.45
N VAL A 7 -0.41 4.66 2.17
CA VAL A 7 -0.44 5.74 1.16
C VAL A 7 -1.40 5.48 0.01
N ALA A 8 -1.96 4.26 -0.07
CA ALA A 8 -2.93 3.92 -1.10
C ALA A 8 -4.24 4.67 -0.86
N LYS A 9 -4.86 5.14 -1.95
CA LYS A 9 -6.23 5.69 -1.88
C LYS A 9 -7.26 4.57 -1.85
N ALA A 10 -8.46 4.88 -1.38
CA ALA A 10 -9.59 3.97 -1.46
C ALA A 10 -9.77 3.47 -2.91
N GLY A 11 -9.82 2.15 -3.07
CA GLY A 11 -9.96 1.45 -4.35
C GLY A 11 -8.72 1.50 -5.26
N GLN A 12 -7.59 2.07 -4.81
CA GLN A 12 -6.41 2.32 -5.64
C GLN A 12 -5.11 1.79 -5.02
N ASN A 13 -5.19 0.67 -4.30
CA ASN A 13 -4.01 -0.06 -3.82
C ASN A 13 -3.59 -1.15 -4.81
N ASP A 14 -2.29 -1.44 -4.89
CA ASP A 14 -1.73 -2.43 -5.81
C ASP A 14 -1.79 -3.87 -5.26
N CYS A 15 -1.99 -4.05 -3.95
CA CYS A 15 -1.66 -5.32 -3.33
C CYS A 15 -2.55 -6.53 -3.67
N ALA A 16 -1.98 -7.71 -3.41
CA ALA A 16 -2.61 -9.01 -3.11
C ALA A 16 -2.38 -9.36 -1.61
N ALA A 17 -3.43 -9.69 -0.84
CA ALA A 17 -3.42 -9.74 0.63
C ALA A 17 -2.93 -11.14 1.03
N GLY A 18 -1.62 -11.30 1.10
CA GLY A 18 -0.99 -12.61 1.31
C GLY A 18 -1.07 -13.53 0.08
N GLU A 19 -0.44 -14.71 0.20
CA GLU A 19 -0.44 -15.74 -0.84
C GLU A 19 -1.88 -16.20 -1.12
N GLY A 20 -2.41 -15.83 -2.29
CA GLY A 20 -3.71 -16.29 -2.79
C GLY A 20 -4.86 -15.29 -2.79
N THR A 21 -4.68 -14.06 -2.29
CA THR A 21 -5.77 -13.06 -2.22
C THR A 21 -5.53 -11.90 -3.16
N THR A 22 -6.48 -11.54 -4.02
CA THR A 22 -6.41 -10.32 -4.85
C THR A 22 -6.91 -9.10 -4.03
N CYS A 23 -6.03 -8.23 -3.51
CA CYS A 23 -6.44 -6.97 -2.83
C CYS A 23 -6.45 -5.75 -3.75
N GLN A 24 -6.27 -5.92 -5.06
CA GLN A 24 -6.25 -4.77 -5.96
C GLN A 24 -7.63 -4.12 -5.93
N GLY A 25 -7.70 -2.88 -5.45
CA GLY A 25 -8.95 -2.14 -5.29
C GLY A 25 -9.79 -2.50 -4.06
N THR A 26 -9.26 -3.24 -3.08
CA THR A 26 -9.99 -3.54 -1.83
C THR A 26 -9.78 -2.50 -0.74
N SER A 27 -8.89 -1.54 -0.93
CA SER A 27 -8.74 -0.42 0.02
C SER A 27 -10.09 0.31 0.14
N THR A 28 -10.64 0.36 1.34
CA THR A 28 -11.95 0.98 1.63
C THR A 28 -11.82 2.44 2.07
N VAL A 29 -10.63 2.83 2.52
CA VAL A 29 -10.31 4.17 3.01
C VAL A 29 -8.97 4.63 2.48
N ASP A 30 -8.81 5.94 2.34
CA ASP A 30 -7.51 6.52 2.04
C ASP A 30 -6.52 6.23 3.19
N GLY A 31 -5.33 5.76 2.83
CA GLY A 31 -4.27 5.44 3.76
C GLY A 31 -4.52 4.20 4.63
N GLN A 32 -5.29 3.23 4.11
CA GLN A 32 -5.49 1.95 4.80
C GLN A 32 -4.12 1.28 5.07
N LYS A 33 -3.86 0.90 6.33
CA LYS A 33 -2.52 0.50 6.81
C LYS A 33 -2.01 -0.83 6.26
N ASP A 34 -2.93 -1.73 5.96
CA ASP A 34 -2.70 -3.02 5.30
C ASP A 34 -2.74 -2.92 3.76
N ALA A 35 -3.12 -1.76 3.21
CA ALA A 35 -3.10 -1.51 1.77
C ALA A 35 -1.79 -0.84 1.35
N TRP A 36 -1.18 -1.38 0.30
CA TRP A 36 0.07 -0.86 -0.24
C TRP A 36 0.04 -0.64 -1.76
N ILE A 37 0.95 0.22 -2.22
CA ILE A 37 1.26 0.45 -3.64
C ILE A 37 2.75 0.15 -3.92
N TYR A 38 3.06 -0.25 -5.15
CA TYR A 38 4.44 -0.47 -5.60
C TYR A 38 5.06 0.86 -6.02
N VAL A 39 6.09 1.27 -5.29
CA VAL A 39 6.82 2.52 -5.57
C VAL A 39 8.30 2.27 -5.83
N PRO A 40 9.03 3.20 -6.47
CA PRO A 40 10.49 3.16 -6.51
C PRO A 40 11.08 3.13 -5.09
N ALA A 41 12.22 2.46 -4.90
CA ALA A 41 12.86 2.38 -3.59
C ALA A 41 13.24 3.77 -3.06
N GLY A 42 12.98 4.02 -1.78
CA GLY A 42 13.19 5.31 -1.12
C GLY A 42 12.16 6.39 -1.47
N LEU A 43 11.07 6.05 -2.19
CA LEU A 43 9.94 6.97 -2.36
C LEU A 43 8.97 6.86 -1.18
N CYS A 44 8.80 5.67 -0.61
CA CYS A 44 7.82 5.44 0.44
C CYS A 44 8.06 6.32 1.67
N GLU A 45 9.31 6.44 2.11
CA GLU A 45 9.71 7.30 3.23
C GLU A 45 9.50 8.80 2.95
N LYS A 46 9.34 9.18 1.68
CA LYS A 46 9.05 10.56 1.26
C LYS A 46 7.56 10.85 1.16
N LEU A 47 6.72 9.80 1.18
CA LEU A 47 5.27 9.95 1.16
C LEU A 47 4.77 10.16 2.59
N VAL A 48 3.88 11.14 2.75
CA VAL A 48 3.25 11.41 4.04
C VAL A 48 2.40 10.21 4.46
N GLY A 49 2.73 9.59 5.59
CA GLY A 49 2.05 8.39 6.09
C GLY A 49 2.54 7.07 5.47
N GLY A 50 3.58 7.12 4.62
CA GLY A 50 4.21 5.94 4.02
C GLY A 50 4.93 5.08 5.05
N ASN A 51 4.69 3.78 4.98
CA ASN A 51 5.39 2.80 5.79
C ASN A 51 5.87 1.62 4.94
N LEU A 52 7.09 1.15 5.20
CA LEU A 52 7.65 -0.04 4.55
C LEU A 52 7.21 -1.33 5.25
N ALA A 53 6.70 -1.21 6.48
CA ALA A 53 6.13 -2.30 7.25
C ALA A 53 4.61 -2.29 7.18
N GLU A 54 4.03 -3.47 6.97
CA GLU A 54 2.62 -3.73 7.20
C GLU A 54 2.31 -3.52 8.69
N SER A 55 1.31 -2.69 9.00
CA SER A 55 0.96 -2.28 10.37
C SER A 55 -0.45 -2.66 10.74
#